data_AF-E4Z3Q7-F1
#
_entry.id   AF-E4Z3Q7-F1
#
_cell.length_a   1.000
_cell.length_b   1.000
_cell.length_c   1.000
_cell.angle_alpha   90.00
_cell.angle_beta   90.00
_cell.angle_gamma   90.00
#
_symmetry.space_group_name_H-M   'P 1'
#
loop_
_entity.id
_entity.type
_entity.pdbx_description
1 polymer ?
#
loop_
_entity_poly.entity_id
_entity_poly.type
_entity_poly.pdbx_seq_one_letter_code
_entity_poly.pdbx_strand_id
1 'polypeptide(L)'
;MEGVSLINPDGNILFVRSSHGRSVATTQLLTIWSSVLFSQSEAELDPVSCITDSLRIYILKRNTHTVICWFDKAVNEYYARRLTDYADKIILLLLGEEDLAEIVDPRLKKDIRLAYPLLDGLICQIDEVPTWLVTDYPIFSMQKSSPEIQKQIEFWGERLATPYVAIVNDNEIIAMTDDFRQLDYIELNIIAYCALVYSDKALVEIP
;
A
#
# COMPACT_ATOMS: atom_id res chain seq x y z
N MET A 1 -9.34 -6.16 -9.31
CA MET A 1 -9.26 -6.94 -8.04
C MET A 1 -10.64 -6.94 -7.40
N GLU A 2 -11.06 -7.97 -6.65
CA GLU A 2 -12.44 -8.00 -6.09
C GLU A 2 -12.50 -7.49 -4.65
N GLY A 3 -11.38 -7.53 -3.93
CA GLY A 3 -11.26 -6.87 -2.63
C GLY A 3 -9.98 -7.22 -1.90
N VAL A 4 -9.82 -6.56 -0.76
CA VAL A 4 -8.66 -6.64 0.12
C VAL A 4 -9.09 -6.59 1.59
N SER A 5 -8.38 -7.32 2.43
CA SER A 5 -8.54 -7.35 3.88
C SER A 5 -7.18 -7.24 4.55
N LEU A 6 -7.13 -6.54 5.67
CA LEU A 6 -5.98 -6.49 6.57
C LEU A 6 -6.31 -7.19 7.87
N ILE A 7 -5.40 -8.05 8.31
CA ILE A 7 -5.50 -8.84 9.54
C ILE A 7 -4.26 -8.57 10.39
N ASN A 8 -4.44 -8.37 11.69
CA ASN A 8 -3.32 -8.22 12.62
C ASN A 8 -2.67 -9.58 12.96
N PRO A 9 -1.53 -9.62 13.68
CA PRO A 9 -0.86 -10.87 14.03
C PRO A 9 -1.70 -11.84 14.86
N ASP A 10 -2.65 -11.30 15.65
CA ASP A 10 -3.56 -12.10 16.48
C ASP A 10 -4.74 -12.71 15.70
N GLY A 11 -4.90 -12.34 14.43
CA GLY A 11 -6.01 -12.79 13.59
C GLY A 11 -7.25 -11.91 13.59
N ASN A 12 -7.17 -10.74 14.22
CA ASN A 12 -8.25 -9.77 14.18
C ASN A 12 -8.28 -9.08 12.82
N ILE A 13 -9.45 -9.10 12.18
CA ILE A 13 -9.66 -8.38 10.93
C ILE A 13 -9.77 -6.88 11.25
N LEU A 14 -8.79 -6.11 10.77
CA LEU A 14 -8.72 -4.67 10.95
C LEU A 14 -9.65 -3.93 9.98
N PHE A 15 -9.66 -4.36 8.72
CA PHE A 15 -10.64 -3.89 7.74
C PHE A 15 -10.88 -4.89 6.61
N VAL A 16 -12.00 -4.70 5.90
CA VAL A 16 -12.38 -5.39 4.66
C VAL A 16 -12.88 -4.35 3.67
N ARG A 17 -12.35 -4.35 2.44
CA ARG A 17 -12.81 -3.54 1.30
C ARG A 17 -13.12 -4.46 0.13
N SER A 18 -14.25 -4.27 -0.54
CA SER A 18 -14.67 -5.09 -1.68
C SER A 18 -15.27 -4.22 -2.79
N SER A 19 -15.14 -4.68 -4.04
CA SER A 19 -15.89 -4.15 -5.18
C SER A 19 -17.39 -4.34 -4.93
N HIS A 20 -18.22 -3.48 -5.54
CA HIS A 20 -19.67 -3.59 -5.38
C HIS A 20 -20.17 -4.92 -5.96
N GLY A 21 -20.83 -5.74 -5.13
CA GLY A 21 -21.52 -6.97 -5.55
C GLY A 21 -20.78 -8.29 -5.35
N ARG A 22 -19.50 -8.29 -4.94
CA ARG A 22 -18.71 -9.50 -4.66
C ARG A 22 -18.04 -9.42 -3.29
N SER A 23 -18.88 -9.36 -2.24
CA SER A 23 -18.41 -9.43 -0.85
C SER A 23 -18.08 -10.88 -0.49
N VAL A 24 -16.83 -11.13 -0.10
CA VAL A 24 -16.46 -12.36 0.62
C VAL A 24 -16.89 -12.18 2.06
N ALA A 25 -17.67 -13.13 2.58
CA ALA A 25 -18.09 -13.07 3.97
C ALA A 25 -16.86 -13.07 4.88
N THR A 26 -16.85 -12.20 5.90
CA THR A 26 -15.76 -12.10 6.88
C THR A 26 -15.41 -13.45 7.52
N THR A 27 -16.41 -14.34 7.68
CA THR A 27 -16.24 -15.71 8.16
C THR A 27 -15.44 -16.59 7.21
N GLN A 28 -15.61 -16.43 5.89
CA GLN A 28 -14.79 -17.13 4.89
C GLN A 28 -13.34 -16.64 4.94
N LEU A 29 -13.11 -15.34 5.08
CA LEU A 29 -11.75 -14.78 5.24
C LEU A 29 -11.05 -15.34 6.49
N LEU A 30 -11.76 -15.41 7.63
CA LEU A 30 -11.23 -16.03 8.85
C LEU A 30 -10.93 -17.52 8.67
N THR A 31 -11.77 -18.23 7.91
CA THR A 31 -11.56 -19.66 7.62
C THR A 31 -10.31 -19.85 6.76
N ILE A 32 -10.14 -19.03 5.71
CA ILE A 32 -8.97 -19.02 4.84
C ILE A 32 -7.70 -18.64 5.61
N TRP A 33 -7.77 -17.62 6.46
CA TRP A 33 -6.66 -17.22 7.32
C TRP A 33 -6.25 -18.34 8.26
N SER A 34 -7.21 -18.98 8.93
CA SER A 34 -6.95 -20.07 9.85
C SER A 34 -6.30 -21.27 9.16
N SER A 35 -6.77 -21.65 7.96
CA SER A 35 -6.23 -22.82 7.24
C SER A 35 -4.80 -22.61 6.75
N VAL A 36 -4.42 -21.37 6.42
CA VAL A 36 -3.06 -21.01 5.99
C VAL A 36 -2.11 -20.83 7.17
N LEU A 37 -2.60 -20.36 8.32
CA LEU A 37 -1.82 -20.32 9.55
C LEU A 37 -1.31 -21.70 10.00
N PHE A 38 -2.12 -22.73 9.83
CA PHE A 38 -1.78 -24.09 10.24
C PHE A 38 -0.90 -24.84 9.24
N SER A 39 -0.71 -24.32 8.02
CA SER A 39 0.03 -25.02 6.96
C SER A 39 1.45 -24.52 6.75
N GLN A 40 1.85 -23.34 7.25
CA GLN A 40 3.15 -22.75 6.94
C GLN A 40 3.85 -22.07 8.14
N SER A 41 5.15 -22.36 8.28
CA SER A 41 6.07 -21.76 9.25
C SER A 41 6.74 -20.51 8.69
N GLU A 42 6.67 -19.41 9.45
CA GLU A 42 7.39 -18.13 9.29
C GLU A 42 7.24 -17.39 7.94
N ALA A 43 7.63 -16.10 7.96
CA ALA A 43 7.30 -15.08 6.96
C ALA A 43 7.74 -15.46 5.53
N GLU A 44 6.82 -15.98 4.72
CA GLU A 44 7.02 -16.09 3.28
C GLU A 44 6.86 -14.70 2.65
N LEU A 45 7.91 -14.25 1.93
CA LEU A 45 7.91 -12.99 1.18
C LEU A 45 6.98 -13.03 -0.04
N ASP A 46 6.63 -14.24 -0.51
CA ASP A 46 5.78 -14.44 -1.67
C ASP A 46 4.31 -14.69 -1.28
N PRO A 47 3.34 -14.04 -1.96
CA PRO A 47 1.93 -14.29 -1.70
C PRO A 47 1.55 -15.76 -1.96
N VAL A 48 0.94 -16.38 -0.96
CA VAL A 48 0.40 -17.73 -1.04
C VAL A 48 -0.97 -17.67 -1.70
N SER A 49 -1.18 -18.48 -2.74
CA SER A 49 -2.46 -18.50 -3.46
C SER A 49 -3.31 -19.69 -3.06
N CYS A 50 -4.59 -19.47 -2.79
CA CYS A 50 -5.60 -20.53 -2.71
C CYS A 50 -6.77 -20.24 -3.65
N ILE A 51 -7.47 -21.29 -4.08
CA ILE A 51 -8.56 -21.19 -5.05
C ILE A 51 -9.83 -21.74 -4.39
N THR A 52 -10.90 -20.94 -4.39
CA THR A 52 -12.26 -21.37 -3.98
C THR A 52 -13.07 -21.75 -5.23
N ASP A 53 -14.38 -21.93 -5.13
CA ASP A 53 -15.22 -22.24 -6.30
C ASP A 53 -15.38 -21.07 -7.27
N SER A 54 -15.22 -19.82 -6.81
CA SER A 54 -15.45 -18.61 -7.61
C SER A 54 -14.30 -17.61 -7.59
N LEU A 55 -13.36 -17.73 -6.66
CA LEU A 55 -12.29 -16.74 -6.46
C LEU A 55 -10.91 -17.38 -6.39
N ARG A 56 -9.92 -16.59 -6.80
CA ARG A 56 -8.52 -16.79 -6.42
C ARG A 56 -8.19 -15.83 -5.29
N ILE A 57 -7.57 -16.33 -4.24
CA ILE A 57 -7.20 -15.56 -3.06
C ILE A 57 -5.68 -15.60 -2.92
N TYR A 58 -5.08 -14.46 -2.60
CA TYR A 58 -3.67 -14.31 -2.29
C TYR A 58 -3.53 -13.80 -0.88
N ILE A 59 -2.58 -14.37 -0.16
CA ILE A 59 -2.31 -14.08 1.24
C ILE A 59 -0.84 -13.73 1.34
N LEU A 60 -0.55 -12.52 1.79
CA LEU A 60 0.80 -12.04 2.05
C LEU A 60 0.94 -11.86 3.56
N LYS A 61 1.79 -12.69 4.17
CA LYS A 61 2.02 -12.70 5.61
C LYS A 61 3.30 -11.93 5.93
N ARG A 62 3.18 -10.85 6.67
CA ARG A 62 4.29 -10.11 7.28
C ARG A 62 4.40 -10.47 8.76
N ASN A 63 5.48 -10.05 9.40
CA ASN A 63 5.64 -10.22 10.85
C ASN A 63 4.60 -9.40 11.63
N THR A 64 4.25 -8.22 11.11
CA THR A 64 3.38 -7.25 11.77
C THR A 64 1.93 -7.33 11.34
N HIS A 65 1.62 -7.95 10.20
CA HIS A 65 0.26 -8.03 9.68
C HIS A 65 0.12 -9.08 8.57
N THR A 66 -1.11 -9.28 8.09
CA THR A 66 -1.40 -10.13 6.94
C THR A 66 -2.38 -9.42 6.00
N VAL A 67 -2.03 -9.37 4.72
CA VAL A 67 -2.88 -8.84 3.65
C VAL A 67 -3.51 -10.00 2.91
N ILE A 68 -4.84 -9.98 2.77
CA ILE A 68 -5.59 -10.96 1.98
C ILE A 68 -6.30 -10.24 0.85
N CYS A 69 -5.94 -10.57 -0.40
CA CYS A 69 -6.59 -10.06 -1.59
C CYS A 69 -7.35 -11.18 -2.30
N TRP A 70 -8.53 -10.88 -2.85
CA TRP A 70 -9.29 -11.83 -3.68
C TRP A 70 -9.61 -11.26 -5.05
N PHE A 71 -9.68 -12.16 -6.02
CA PHE A 71 -9.75 -11.87 -7.44
C PHE A 71 -10.72 -12.84 -8.11
N ASP A 72 -11.31 -12.42 -9.23
CA ASP A 72 -11.94 -13.35 -10.15
C ASP A 72 -10.92 -14.41 -10.60
N LYS A 73 -11.36 -15.66 -10.73
CA LYS A 73 -10.50 -16.78 -11.15
C LYS A 73 -9.82 -16.56 -12.51
N ALA A 74 -10.43 -15.78 -13.39
CA ALA A 74 -9.91 -15.48 -14.71
C ALA A 74 -8.68 -14.55 -14.67
N VAL A 75 -8.45 -13.84 -13.57
CA VAL A 75 -7.32 -12.90 -13.45
C VAL A 75 -5.99 -13.64 -13.56
N ASN A 76 -5.06 -13.04 -14.31
CA ASN A 76 -3.70 -13.57 -14.47
C ASN A 76 -2.95 -13.65 -13.12
N GLU A 77 -2.23 -14.74 -12.89
CA GLU A 77 -1.56 -14.99 -11.61
C GLU A 77 -0.50 -13.93 -11.25
N TYR A 78 0.35 -13.58 -12.23
CA TYR A 78 1.39 -12.57 -12.06
C TYR A 78 0.78 -11.21 -11.71
N TYR A 79 -0.31 -10.85 -12.39
CA TYR A 79 -1.01 -9.60 -12.14
C TYR A 79 -1.65 -9.56 -10.75
N ALA A 80 -2.29 -10.65 -10.31
CA ALA A 80 -2.89 -10.74 -8.98
C ALA A 80 -1.86 -10.69 -7.84
N ARG A 81 -0.70 -11.36 -8.00
CA ARG A 81 0.42 -11.24 -7.06
C ARG A 81 0.90 -9.80 -6.93
N ARG A 82 1.10 -9.12 -8.07
CA ARG A 82 1.57 -7.73 -8.11
C ARG A 82 0.58 -6.76 -7.44
N LEU A 83 -0.72 -6.93 -7.67
CA LEU A 83 -1.73 -6.11 -7.00
C LEU A 83 -1.80 -6.37 -5.48
N THR A 84 -1.49 -7.59 -5.05
CA THR A 84 -1.40 -7.94 -3.62
C THR A 84 -0.21 -7.24 -2.96
N ASP A 85 0.95 -7.22 -3.63
CA ASP A 85 2.14 -6.47 -3.18
C ASP A 85 1.86 -4.96 -3.11
N TYR A 86 1.14 -4.40 -4.08
CA TYR A 86 0.76 -2.97 -4.05
C TYR A 86 -0.15 -2.65 -2.88
N ALA A 87 -1.10 -3.53 -2.56
CA ALA A 87 -1.98 -3.34 -1.41
C ALA A 87 -1.18 -3.33 -0.08
N ASP A 88 -0.21 -4.23 0.07
CA ASP A 88 0.69 -4.31 1.23
C ASP A 88 1.56 -3.05 1.36
N LYS A 89 2.17 -2.59 0.26
CA LYS A 89 2.96 -1.36 0.26
C LYS A 89 2.15 -0.11 0.59
N ILE A 90 0.92 -0.01 0.09
CA ILE A 90 0.00 1.08 0.46
C ILE A 90 -0.28 1.07 1.97
N ILE A 91 -0.53 -0.11 2.52
CA ILE A 91 -0.82 -0.31 3.95
C ILE A 91 0.39 0.08 4.79
N LEU A 92 1.58 -0.42 4.45
CA LEU A 92 2.83 -0.11 5.13
C LEU A 92 3.18 1.37 5.05
N LEU A 93 3.07 1.98 3.87
CA LEU A 93 3.44 3.38 3.68
C LEU A 93 2.54 4.31 4.49
N LEU A 94 1.23 4.05 4.54
CA LEU A 94 0.28 4.96 5.17
C LEU A 94 0.04 4.73 6.65
N LEU A 95 0.36 3.53 7.14
CA LEU A 95 0.13 3.16 8.52
C LEU A 95 1.43 2.94 9.29
N GLY A 96 2.57 2.80 8.62
CA GLY A 96 3.83 2.46 9.28
C GLY A 96 3.86 1.00 9.75
N GLU A 97 5.06 0.39 9.71
CA GLU A 97 5.24 -0.98 10.20
C GLU A 97 5.09 -1.05 11.73
N GLU A 98 5.54 0.00 12.44
CA GLU A 98 5.48 0.08 13.90
C GLU A 98 4.04 0.15 14.41
N ASP A 99 3.20 1.01 13.85
CA ASP A 99 1.80 1.10 14.29
C ASP A 99 1.04 -0.18 13.94
N LEU A 100 1.33 -0.83 12.81
CA LEU A 100 0.73 -2.12 12.47
C LEU A 100 1.04 -3.22 13.49
N ALA A 101 2.25 -3.20 14.08
CA ALA A 101 2.61 -4.11 15.16
C ALA A 101 1.87 -3.80 16.48
N GLU A 102 1.53 -2.54 16.71
CA GLU A 102 0.88 -2.06 17.93
C GLU A 102 -0.66 -2.00 17.84
N ILE A 103 -1.25 -2.17 16.65
CA ILE A 103 -2.71 -2.18 16.46
C ILE A 103 -3.31 -3.45 17.07
N VAL A 104 -3.67 -3.32 18.35
CA VAL A 104 -4.43 -4.31 19.12
C VAL A 104 -5.93 -3.97 19.15
N ASP A 105 -6.30 -2.68 18.98
CA ASP A 105 -7.70 -2.22 19.09
C ASP A 105 -8.35 -1.96 17.71
N PRO A 106 -9.41 -2.71 17.32
CA PRO A 106 -10.18 -2.46 16.10
C PRO A 106 -10.94 -1.10 16.08
N ARG A 107 -10.85 -0.28 17.13
CA ARG A 107 -11.37 1.09 17.20
C ARG A 107 -10.39 2.13 16.66
N LEU A 108 -9.10 1.81 16.47
CA LEU A 108 -8.07 2.64 15.82
C LEU A 108 -8.26 2.78 14.29
N LYS A 109 -9.48 2.60 13.79
CA LYS A 109 -9.84 2.73 12.37
C LYS A 109 -9.62 4.13 11.79
N LYS A 110 -9.29 5.14 12.60
CA LYS A 110 -9.22 6.54 12.12
C LYS A 110 -8.07 6.74 11.13
N ASP A 111 -6.97 6.03 11.32
CA ASP A 111 -5.76 6.17 10.48
C ASP A 111 -5.76 5.15 9.33
N ILE A 112 -6.29 3.94 9.56
CA ILE A 112 -6.53 2.92 8.52
C ILE A 112 -7.36 3.45 7.33
N ARG A 113 -8.26 4.41 7.59
CA ARG A 113 -9.10 5.02 6.56
C ARG A 113 -8.30 5.77 5.50
N LEU A 114 -7.08 6.21 5.79
CA LEU A 114 -6.18 6.84 4.82
C LEU A 114 -5.82 5.88 3.68
N ALA A 115 -5.83 4.57 3.92
CA ALA A 115 -5.57 3.60 2.85
C ALA A 115 -6.77 3.39 1.91
N TYR A 116 -8.00 3.74 2.32
CA TYR A 116 -9.20 3.33 1.59
C TYR A 116 -9.29 3.88 0.17
N PRO A 117 -9.07 5.18 -0.11
CA PRO A 117 -9.10 5.69 -1.48
C PRO A 117 -8.10 5.00 -2.41
N LEU A 118 -6.91 4.68 -1.93
CA LEU A 118 -5.87 4.00 -2.71
C LEU A 118 -6.24 2.54 -2.97
N LEU A 119 -6.72 1.84 -1.93
CA LEU A 119 -7.16 0.45 -2.04
C LEU A 119 -8.40 0.33 -2.92
N ASP A 120 -9.34 1.27 -2.85
CA ASP A 120 -10.49 1.35 -3.75
C ASP A 120 -10.03 1.58 -5.20
N GLY A 121 -9.00 2.41 -5.39
CA GLY A 121 -8.32 2.58 -6.67
C GLY A 121 -7.76 1.26 -7.23
N LEU A 122 -7.14 0.43 -6.39
CA LEU A 122 -6.68 -0.91 -6.78
C LEU A 122 -7.84 -1.89 -7.07
N ILE A 123 -8.93 -1.81 -6.29
CA ILE A 123 -10.11 -2.69 -6.45
C ILE A 123 -10.81 -2.40 -7.78
N CYS A 124 -11.04 -1.14 -8.11
CA CYS A 124 -11.78 -0.72 -9.29
C CYS A 124 -11.03 -0.93 -10.63
N GLN A 125 -9.75 -1.33 -10.57
CA GLN A 125 -8.94 -1.62 -11.75
C GLN A 125 -9.17 -3.09 -12.17
N ILE A 126 -9.85 -3.28 -13.29
CA ILE A 126 -10.06 -4.57 -13.94
C ILE A 126 -9.13 -4.59 -15.16
N ASP A 127 -8.17 -5.50 -15.15
CA ASP A 127 -7.25 -5.83 -16.26
C ASP A 127 -6.20 -4.79 -16.70
N GLU A 128 -6.07 -3.65 -16.02
CA GLU A 128 -5.04 -2.63 -16.34
C GLU A 128 -4.18 -2.27 -15.11
N VAL A 129 -2.90 -1.93 -15.33
CA VAL A 129 -2.08 -1.33 -14.26
C VAL A 129 -2.80 -0.05 -13.81
N PRO A 130 -2.93 0.22 -12.49
CA PRO A 130 -3.58 1.44 -12.04
C PRO A 130 -3.08 2.66 -12.80
N THR A 131 -3.97 3.49 -13.34
CA THR A 131 -3.60 4.62 -14.19
C THR A 131 -2.71 5.66 -13.48
N TRP A 132 -2.67 5.59 -12.14
CA TRP A 132 -1.79 6.37 -11.27
C TRP A 132 -0.47 5.66 -10.91
N LEU A 133 -0.30 4.38 -11.25
CA LEU A 133 1.00 3.74 -11.31
C LEU A 133 1.67 4.21 -12.61
N VAL A 134 2.24 5.41 -12.53
CA VAL A 134 2.86 6.12 -13.65
C VAL A 134 4.06 5.30 -14.13
N THR A 135 3.94 4.68 -15.31
CA THR A 135 5.03 3.97 -16.01
C THR A 135 6.16 4.90 -16.45
N ASP A 136 5.86 6.20 -16.53
CA ASP A 136 6.78 7.25 -16.92
C ASP A 136 7.32 7.96 -15.67
N TYR A 137 8.39 7.37 -15.15
CA TYR A 137 9.28 7.85 -14.09
C TYR A 137 9.28 9.38 -13.92
N PRO A 138 9.17 9.94 -12.68
CA PRO A 138 9.55 11.33 -12.50
C PRO A 138 11.02 11.48 -12.87
N ILE A 139 11.33 12.34 -13.84
CA ILE A 139 12.69 12.50 -14.34
C ILE A 139 13.54 13.01 -13.17
N PHE A 140 14.53 12.23 -12.73
CA PHE A 140 15.50 12.75 -11.77
C PHE A 140 16.34 13.81 -12.46
N SER A 141 16.27 15.05 -11.99
CA SER A 141 17.16 16.08 -12.48
C SER A 141 18.59 15.75 -12.01
N MET A 142 19.53 15.62 -12.93
CA MET A 142 20.96 15.45 -12.62
C MET A 142 21.61 16.73 -12.05
N GLN A 143 20.85 17.82 -11.88
CA GLN A 143 21.39 19.06 -11.33
C GLN A 143 21.58 18.94 -9.82
N LYS A 144 22.75 19.34 -9.33
CA LYS A 144 22.99 19.50 -7.89
C LYS A 144 21.98 20.52 -7.35
N SER A 145 21.19 20.11 -6.37
CA SER A 145 20.27 20.97 -5.65
C SER A 145 21.01 22.18 -5.08
N SER A 146 20.40 23.36 -5.12
CA SER A 146 20.99 24.54 -4.49
C SER A 146 20.96 24.39 -2.96
N PRO A 147 21.88 25.02 -2.21
CA PRO A 147 21.86 24.99 -0.74
C PRO A 147 20.55 25.52 -0.14
N GLU A 148 19.84 26.39 -0.85
CA GLU A 148 18.55 26.95 -0.42
C GLU A 148 17.42 25.92 -0.55
N ILE A 149 17.43 25.12 -1.63
CA ILE A 149 16.47 24.03 -1.83
C ILE A 149 16.69 22.93 -0.78
N GLN A 150 17.95 22.62 -0.45
CA GLN A 150 18.26 21.63 0.59
C GLN A 150 17.73 22.06 1.97
N LYS A 151 17.89 23.33 2.34
CA LYS A 151 17.30 23.88 3.57
C LYS A 151 15.78 23.80 3.60
N GLN A 152 15.11 23.94 2.45
CA GLN A 152 13.65 23.78 2.38
C GLN A 152 13.24 22.33 2.64
N ILE A 153 13.97 21.35 2.10
CA ILE A 153 13.71 19.93 2.36
C ILE A 153 13.87 19.60 3.84
N GLU A 154 14.99 20.02 4.44
CA GLU A 154 15.24 19.83 5.87
C GLU A 154 14.15 20.47 6.73
N PHE A 155 13.79 21.73 6.42
CA PHE A 155 12.73 22.44 7.11
C PHE A 155 11.38 21.72 7.04
N TRP A 156 11.00 21.22 5.86
CA TRP A 156 9.73 20.50 5.70
C TRP A 156 9.76 19.13 6.35
N GLY A 157 10.89 18.41 6.30
CA GLY A 157 11.07 17.12 6.96
C GLY A 157 10.92 17.24 8.47
N GLU A 158 11.59 18.23 9.08
CA GLU A 158 11.45 18.52 10.50
C GLU A 158 10.03 18.94 10.87
N ARG A 159 9.41 19.79 10.05
CA ARG A 159 8.06 20.29 10.32
C ARG A 159 6.98 19.21 10.25
N LEU A 160 7.11 18.28 9.32
CA LEU A 160 6.15 17.19 9.09
C LEU A 160 6.53 15.90 9.83
N ALA A 161 7.64 15.90 10.56
CA ALA A 161 8.18 14.72 11.24
C ALA A 161 8.31 13.49 10.32
N THR A 162 8.61 13.69 9.04
CA THR A 162 8.75 12.61 8.05
C THR A 162 10.16 12.58 7.46
N PRO A 163 10.77 11.39 7.28
CA PRO A 163 12.05 11.27 6.60
C PRO A 163 11.90 11.40 5.08
N TYR A 164 10.68 11.36 4.54
CA TYR A 164 10.40 11.31 3.10
C TYR A 164 9.96 12.67 2.57
N VAL A 165 10.91 13.50 2.12
CA VAL A 165 10.59 14.81 1.53
C VAL A 165 11.23 14.93 0.15
N ALA A 166 10.43 15.34 -0.83
CA ALA A 166 10.88 15.66 -2.17
C ALA A 166 10.22 16.94 -2.68
N ILE A 167 10.98 17.72 -3.45
CA ILE A 167 10.51 18.89 -4.19
C ILE A 167 10.39 18.49 -5.65
N VAL A 168 9.17 18.55 -6.15
CA VAL A 168 8.81 18.22 -7.54
C VAL A 168 8.47 19.51 -8.27
N ASN A 169 8.96 19.64 -9.50
CA ASN A 169 8.59 20.69 -10.43
C ASN A 169 8.11 20.05 -11.72
N ASP A 170 6.84 20.25 -12.06
CA ASP A 170 6.15 19.51 -13.11
C ASP A 170 6.29 17.99 -12.89
N ASN A 171 7.07 17.30 -13.74
CA ASN A 171 7.33 15.87 -13.66
C ASN A 171 8.77 15.54 -13.21
N GLU A 172 9.53 16.52 -12.72
CA GLU A 172 10.91 16.36 -12.31
C GLU A 172 11.07 16.47 -10.79
N ILE A 173 11.77 15.50 -10.18
CA ILE A 173 12.23 15.66 -8.81
C ILE A 173 13.51 16.50 -8.84
N ILE A 174 13.44 17.71 -8.28
CA ILE A 174 14.57 18.67 -8.24
C ILE A 174 15.46 18.41 -7.03
N ALA A 175 14.88 17.99 -5.90
CA ALA A 175 15.62 17.66 -4.70
C ALA A 175 14.81 16.71 -3.81
N MET A 176 15.49 15.91 -3.01
CA MET A 176 14.87 14.93 -2.11
C MET A 176 15.78 14.61 -0.91
N THR A 177 15.22 14.04 0.16
CA THR A 177 16.00 13.44 1.26
C THR A 177 16.68 12.15 0.81
N ASP A 178 17.72 11.72 1.55
CA ASP A 178 18.42 10.47 1.25
C ASP A 178 17.53 9.23 1.47
N ASP A 179 16.60 9.29 2.43
CA ASP A 179 15.61 8.22 2.63
C ASP A 179 14.61 8.15 1.47
N PHE A 180 14.17 9.30 0.95
CA PHE A 180 13.30 9.34 -0.23
C PHE A 180 14.00 8.76 -1.48
N ARG A 181 15.32 8.94 -1.61
CA ARG A 181 16.10 8.37 -2.72
C ARG A 181 16.15 6.83 -2.68
N GLN A 182 16.02 6.24 -1.50
CA GLN A 182 16.06 4.78 -1.33
C GLN A 182 14.74 4.09 -1.68
N LEU A 183 13.66 4.87 -1.82
CA LEU A 183 12.34 4.35 -2.17
C LEU A 183 12.37 3.67 -3.54
N ASP A 184 11.71 2.51 -3.60
CA ASP A 184 11.54 1.81 -4.84
C ASP A 184 10.46 2.46 -5.73
N TYR A 185 10.41 2.01 -6.97
CA TYR A 185 9.51 2.54 -7.98
C TYR A 185 8.03 2.48 -7.55
N ILE A 186 7.65 1.48 -6.76
CA ILE A 186 6.26 1.29 -6.33
C ILE A 186 5.93 2.27 -5.20
N GLU A 187 6.83 2.42 -4.24
CA GLU A 187 6.68 3.36 -3.13
C GLU A 187 6.57 4.80 -3.64
N LEU A 188 7.43 5.19 -4.59
CA LEU A 188 7.36 6.51 -5.25
C LEU A 188 6.01 6.76 -5.93
N ASN A 189 5.46 5.76 -6.63
CA ASN A 189 4.17 5.87 -7.29
C ASN A 189 3.02 6.03 -6.30
N ILE A 190 3.06 5.31 -5.17
CA ILE A 190 2.06 5.44 -4.12
C ILE A 190 2.11 6.86 -3.53
N ILE A 191 3.30 7.38 -3.21
CA ILE A 191 3.46 8.75 -2.68
C ILE A 191 2.94 9.79 -3.68
N ALA A 192 3.31 9.68 -4.95
CA ALA A 192 2.85 10.59 -6.01
C ALA A 192 1.32 10.59 -6.13
N TYR A 193 0.70 9.41 -6.05
CA TYR A 193 -0.76 9.32 -6.08
C TYR A 193 -1.41 9.85 -4.80
N CYS A 194 -0.82 9.62 -3.62
CA CYS A 194 -1.27 10.25 -2.38
C CYS A 194 -1.26 11.78 -2.50
N ALA A 195 -0.25 12.36 -3.15
CA ALA A 195 -0.20 13.80 -3.41
C ALA A 195 -1.36 14.27 -4.30
N LEU A 196 -1.70 13.51 -5.35
CA LEU A 196 -2.83 13.83 -6.21
C LEU A 196 -4.19 13.67 -5.52
N VAL A 197 -4.35 12.68 -4.65
CA VAL A 197 -5.64 12.35 -4.00
C VAL A 197 -5.90 13.23 -2.78
N TYR A 198 -4.88 13.51 -1.98
CA TYR A 198 -5.03 14.15 -0.67
C TYR A 198 -4.59 15.62 -0.65
N SER A 199 -3.99 16.12 -1.73
CA SER A 199 -3.43 17.46 -1.74
C SER A 199 -3.85 18.26 -2.97
N ASP A 200 -4.63 19.32 -2.75
CA ASP A 200 -4.82 20.38 -3.75
C ASP A 200 -3.53 21.22 -3.93
N LYS A 201 -2.52 21.02 -3.06
CA LYS A 201 -1.27 21.79 -3.01
C LYS A 201 -0.11 20.97 -2.41
N ALA A 202 0.67 20.30 -3.26
CA ALA A 202 2.10 19.95 -3.08
C ALA A 202 2.64 19.57 -1.67
N LEU A 203 1.80 19.06 -0.76
CA LEU A 203 2.21 18.64 0.58
C LEU A 203 1.36 17.43 0.98
N VAL A 204 2.03 16.31 1.24
CA VAL A 204 1.43 15.11 1.81
C VAL A 204 2.11 14.86 3.13
N GLU A 205 1.33 14.89 4.20
CA GLU A 205 1.73 14.38 5.49
C GLU A 205 1.31 12.91 5.51
N ILE A 206 2.31 12.02 5.39
CA ILE A 206 2.12 10.60 5.65
C ILE A 206 2.51 10.42 7.13
N PRO A 207 1.55 10.08 8.01
CA PRO A 207 1.81 9.93 9.44
C PRO A 207 2.82 8.83 9.73
#